data_AF-A0A392W654-F1
#
_entry.id   AF-A0A392W654-F1
#
_cell.length_a   1.000
_cell.length_b   1.000
_cell.length_c   1.000
_cell.angle_alpha   90.00
_cell.angle_beta   90.00
_cell.angle_gamma   90.00
#
_symmetry.space_group_name_H-M   'P 1'
#
loop_
_entity.id
_entity.type
_entity.pdbx_description
1 polymer ?
#
loop_
_entity_poly.entity_id
_entity_poly.type
_entity_poly.pdbx_seq_one_letter_code
_entity_poly.pdbx_strand_id
1 'polypeptide(L)' 'MAQPPGFTVNGASNLVCRLRRSLYGLKQSPRAWFGRFSNVLQEYGMTRCEAD' A
#
# COMPACT_ATOMS: atom_id res chain seq x y z
N MET A 1 15.93 1.54 10.82
CA MET A 1 14.51 1.71 11.19
C MET A 1 14.36 1.25 12.62
N ALA A 2 13.64 2.01 13.45
CA ALA A 2 13.38 1.66 14.84
C ALA A 2 11.89 1.37 15.04
N GLN A 3 11.56 0.59 16.07
CA GLN A 3 10.18 0.37 16.47
C GLN A 3 9.59 1.68 17.00
N PRO A 4 8.30 1.96 16.73
CA PRO A 4 7.65 3.12 17.32
C PRO A 4 7.59 3.00 18.84
N PRO A 5 7.62 4.14 19.56
CA PRO A 5 7.37 4.16 20.99
C PRO A 5 6.07 3.42 21.34
N GLY A 6 6.11 2.54 22.35
CA GLY A 6 4.96 1.73 22.78
C GLY A 6 4.79 0.39 22.07
N PHE A 7 5.57 0.12 21.00
CA PHE A 7 5.59 -1.17 20.30
C PHE A 7 6.93 -1.90 20.43
N THR A 8 7.78 -1.46 21.36
CA THR A 8 9.12 -2.00 21.58
C THR A 8 9.06 -3.35 22.28
N VAL A 9 9.63 -4.39 21.65
CA VAL A 9 9.72 -5.74 22.23
C VAL A 9 11.19 -6.09 22.50
N ASN A 10 11.50 -6.43 23.75
CA ASN A 10 12.85 -6.85 24.17
C ASN A 10 13.31 -8.06 23.36
N GLY A 11 14.53 -8.00 22.82
CA GLY A 11 15.11 -9.08 22.01
C GLY A 11 14.66 -9.12 20.54
N ALA A 12 13.73 -8.25 20.12
CA ALA A 12 13.21 -8.22 18.75
C ALA A 12 13.44 -6.86 18.07
N SER A 13 14.61 -6.24 18.26
CA SER A 13 14.93 -4.88 17.77
C SER A 13 14.81 -4.69 16.25
N ASN A 14 14.80 -5.80 15.49
CA ASN A 14 14.69 -5.83 14.04
C ASN A 14 13.24 -5.74 13.51
N LEU A 15 12.20 -5.85 14.35
CA LEU A 15 10.83 -5.70 13.86
C LEU A 15 10.57 -4.23 13.50
N VAL A 16 9.74 -4.03 12.48
CA VAL A 16 9.33 -2.72 11.99
C VAL A 16 7.82 -2.72 11.75
N CYS A 17 7.21 -1.53 11.71
CA CYS A 17 5.80 -1.41 11.35
C CYS A 17 5.58 -1.75 9.87
N ARG A 18 4.77 -2.78 9.62
CA ARG A 18 4.32 -3.13 8.28
C ARG A 18 3.00 -2.45 7.97
N LEU A 19 2.99 -1.56 6.98
CA LEU A 19 1.75 -0.96 6.48
C LEU A 19 0.90 -2.03 5.79
N ARG A 20 -0.36 -2.18 6.24
CA ARG A 20 -1.35 -3.08 5.59
C ARG A 20 -2.06 -2.44 4.42
N ARG A 21 -2.04 -1.10 4.34
CA ARG A 21 -2.63 -0.28 3.28
C ARG A 21 -1.66 0.83 2.91
N SER A 22 -1.77 1.31 1.68
CA SER A 22 -1.00 2.46 1.23
C SER A 22 -1.42 3.70 1.99
N LEU A 23 -0.45 4.38 2.62
CA LEU A 23 -0.69 5.69 3.21
C LEU A 23 -0.71 6.74 2.11
N TYR A 24 -1.58 7.74 2.26
CA TYR A 24 -1.56 8.92 1.41
C TYR A 24 -0.22 9.67 1.55
N GLY A 25 0.21 10.36 0.49
CA GLY A 25 1.46 11.13 0.47
C GLY A 25 2.73 10.31 0.26
N LEU A 26 2.69 8.97 0.37
CA LEU A 26 3.83 8.14 0.00
C LEU A 26 3.96 8.02 -1.53
N LYS A 27 5.19 8.01 -2.05
CA LYS A 27 5.47 7.94 -3.50
C LYS A 27 4.84 6.70 -4.18
N GLN A 28 4.65 5.61 -3.46
CA GLN A 28 4.00 4.39 -3.96
C GLN A 28 2.46 4.43 -3.88
N SER A 29 1.88 5.39 -3.17
CA SER A 29 0.44 5.48 -2.95
C SER A 29 -0.35 5.57 -4.26
N PRO A 30 0.03 6.43 -5.24
CA PRO A 30 -0.70 6.51 -6.51
C PRO A 30 -0.72 5.19 -7.29
N ARG A 31 0.39 4.43 -7.30
CA ARG A 31 0.48 3.14 -7.99
C ARG A 31 -0.44 2.09 -7.35
N ALA A 32 -0.48 2.03 -6.02
CA ALA A 32 -1.38 1.10 -5.33
C ALA A 32 -2.86 1.45 -5.53
N TRP A 33 -3.18 2.75 -5.53
CA TRP A 33 -4.54 3.23 -5.83
C TRP A 33 -4.95 2.93 -7.26
N PHE A 34 -4.08 3.16 -8.23
CA PHE A 34 -4.32 2.81 -9.63
C PHE A 34 -4.63 1.32 -9.78
N GLY A 35 -3.79 0.44 -9.23
CA GLY A 35 -4.02 -1.01 -9.31
C GLY A 35 -5.35 -1.44 -8.67
N ARG A 36 -5.69 -0.88 -7.49
CA ARG A 36 -6.99 -1.15 -6.85
C ARG A 36 -8.16 -0.69 -7.72
N PHE A 37 -8.06 0.51 -8.29
CA PHE A 37 -9.09 1.08 -9.15
C PHE A 37 -9.27 0.25 -10.43
N SER A 38 -8.18 -0.13 -11.09
CA SER A 38 -8.20 -0.99 -12.29
C SER A 38 -8.91 -2.32 -12.01
N ASN A 39 -8.60 -2.98 -10.89
CA ASN A 39 -9.26 -4.24 -10.53
C ASN A 39 -10.77 -4.06 -10.34
N VAL A 40 -11.19 -3.00 -9.65
CA VAL A 40 -12.63 -2.70 -9.46
C VAL A 40 -13.32 -2.47 -10.81
N LEU A 41 -12.71 -1.70 -11.71
CA LEU A 41 -13.30 -1.48 -13.04
C LEU A 41 -13.44 -2.77 -13.84
N GLN A 42 -12.46 -3.68 -13.77
CA GLN A 42 -12.52 -4.98 -14.43
C GLN A 42 -13.60 -5.87 -13.82
N GLU A 43 -13.77 -5.88 -12.50
CA GLU A 43 -14.87 -6.58 -11.82
C GLU A 43 -16.24 -6.05 -12.27
N TYR A 44 -16.32 -4.77 -12.61
CA TYR A 44 -17.51 -4.13 -13.19
C TYR A 44 -17.70 -4.40 -14.70
N GLY A 45 -16.82 -5.17 -15.33
CA GLY A 45 -16.89 -5.50 -16.77
C GLY A 45 -16.32 -4.42 -17.69
N MET A 46 -15.60 -3.43 -17.16
CA MET A 46 -14.91 -2.43 -17.97
C MET A 46 -13.53 -2.91 -18.39
N THR A 47 -13.17 -2.63 -19.64
CA THR A 47 -11.86 -2.99 -20.21
C THR A 47 -10.99 -1.74 -20.29
N ARG A 48 -9.68 -1.90 -20.05
CA ARG A 48 -8.71 -0.81 -20.21
C ARG A 48 -8.66 -0.38 -21.69
N CYS A 49 -8.74 0.92 -21.94
CA CYS A 49 -8.50 1.49 -23.26
C CYS A 49 -6.99 1.58 -23.54
N GLU A 50 -6.59 1.27 -24.77
CA GLU A 50 -5.22 1.37 -25.28
C GLU A 50 -4.96 2.71 -26.00
N ALA A 51 -5.84 3.71 -25.81
CA ALA A 51 -5.66 5.03 -26.40
C ALA A 51 -4.64 5.84 -25.58
N ASP A 52 -3.70 6.47 -26.29
CA ASP A 52 -2.69 7.39 -25.75
C ASP A 52 -3.25 8.80 -25.50
#